data_AF-A0A8I0H9F8-F1
#
_entry.id   AF-A0A8I0H9F8-F1
#
_cell.length_a   1.000
_cell.length_b   1.000
_cell.length_c   1.000
_cell.angle_alpha   90.00
_cell.angle_beta   90.00
_cell.angle_gamma   90.00
#
_symmetry.space_group_name_H-M   'P 1'
#
loop_
_entity.id
_entity.type
_entity.pdbx_description
1 polymer ?
#
loop_
_entity_poly.entity_id
_entity_poly.type
_entity_poly.pdbx_seq_one_letter_code
_entity_poly.pdbx_strand_id
1 'polypeptide(L)' 'GSQYIVALHRDSKSGILHLHIDANRVDMDGKINDSHKIGKRAVMAANIINERRGWVQSEEIGIQHRQEITNYCMKILR' A
#
# COMPACT_ATOMS: atom_id res chain seq x y z
N GLY A 1 -3.11 16.22 -17.98
CA GLY A 1 -3.70 15.72 -16.70
C GLY A 1 -3.87 14.20 -16.77
N SER A 2 -3.64 13.42 -15.70
CA SER A 2 -3.55 11.94 -15.82
C SER A 2 -4.92 11.26 -16.04
N GLN A 3 -4.92 10.14 -16.76
CA GLN A 3 -6.09 9.27 -16.94
C GLN A 3 -6.04 8.14 -15.91
N TYR A 4 -7.14 7.84 -15.23
CA TYR A 4 -7.18 6.75 -14.27
C TYR A 4 -8.60 6.28 -13.99
N ILE A 5 -8.72 5.02 -13.54
CA ILE A 5 -9.93 4.48 -12.92
C ILE A 5 -9.65 4.13 -11.47
N VAL A 6 -10.64 4.31 -10.60
CA VAL A 6 -10.55 3.98 -9.19
C VAL A 6 -11.71 3.07 -8.82
N ALA A 7 -11.39 1.92 -8.21
CA ALA A 7 -12.38 0.97 -7.73
C ALA A 7 -12.14 0.65 -6.26
N LEU A 8 -13.13 0.93 -5.42
CA LEU A 8 -13.15 0.52 -4.03
C LEU A 8 -13.95 -0.79 -3.92
N HIS A 9 -13.31 -1.86 -3.46
CA HIS A 9 -14.02 -3.12 -3.25
C HIS A 9 -13.48 -3.89 -2.04
N ARG A 10 -14.13 -5.01 -1.72
CA ARG A 10 -13.73 -5.90 -0.63
C ARG A 10 -13.08 -7.13 -1.21
N ASP A 11 -11.97 -7.55 -0.61
CA ASP A 11 -11.33 -8.81 -0.95
C ASP A 11 -12.30 -9.97 -0.74
N SER A 12 -12.38 -10.88 -1.71
CA SER A 12 -13.41 -11.92 -1.75
C SER A 12 -13.28 -12.94 -0.63
N LYS A 13 -12.06 -13.12 -0.08
CA LYS A 13 -11.79 -14.08 0.99
C LYS A 13 -11.78 -13.43 2.37
N SER A 14 -11.05 -12.33 2.53
CA SER A 14 -10.84 -11.67 3.82
C SER A 14 -11.89 -10.60 4.13
N GLY A 15 -12.65 -10.13 3.14
CA GLY A 15 -13.61 -9.03 3.28
C GLY A 15 -12.95 -7.66 3.51
N ILE A 16 -11.61 -7.60 3.50
CA ILE A 16 -10.83 -6.38 3.73
C ILE A 16 -11.12 -5.40 2.60
N LEU A 17 -11.46 -4.18 2.99
CA LEU A 17 -11.68 -3.09 2.07
C LEU A 17 -10.34 -2.66 1.45
N HIS A 18 -10.26 -2.60 0.12
CA HIS A 18 -9.08 -2.16 -0.58
C HIS A 18 -9.44 -1.35 -1.84
N LEU A 19 -8.54 -0.45 -2.20
CA LEU A 19 -8.69 0.50 -3.29
C LEU A 19 -7.75 0.14 -4.43
N HIS A 20 -8.29 -0.11 -5.62
CA HIS A 20 -7.54 -0.24 -6.85
C HIS A 20 -7.51 1.09 -7.60
N ILE A 21 -6.34 1.45 -8.11
CA ILE A 21 -6.16 2.59 -9.00
C ILE A 21 -5.35 2.10 -10.20
N ASP A 22 -5.97 2.11 -11.37
CA ASP A 22 -5.26 1.90 -12.64
C ASP A 22 -5.07 3.25 -13.30
N ALA A 23 -3.82 3.71 -13.36
CA ALA A 23 -3.46 4.98 -13.97
C ALA A 23 -2.72 4.76 -15.29
N ASN A 24 -3.18 5.44 -16.34
CA ASN A 24 -2.50 5.41 -17.63
C ASN A 24 -1.14 6.11 -17.52
N ARG A 25 -0.12 5.51 -18.13
CA ARG A 25 1.20 6.11 -18.23
C ARG A 25 1.21 7.35 -19.11
N VAL A 26 0.30 7.44 -20.08
CA VAL A 26 0.11 8.61 -20.93
C VAL A 26 -1.03 9.45 -20.36
N ASP A 27 -0.78 10.74 -20.19
CA ASP A 27 -1.78 11.67 -19.70
C ASP A 27 -2.74 12.14 -20.82
N MET A 28 -3.71 12.98 -20.48
CA MET A 28 -4.70 13.51 -21.43
C MET A 28 -4.10 14.33 -22.57
N ASP A 29 -2.85 14.81 -22.42
CA ASP A 29 -2.15 15.65 -23.38
C ASP A 29 -1.10 14.85 -24.20
N GLY A 30 -1.09 13.52 -24.06
CA GLY A 30 -0.13 12.65 -24.75
C GLY A 30 1.26 12.61 -24.10
N LYS A 31 1.43 13.17 -22.89
CA LYS A 31 2.71 13.19 -22.17
C LYS A 31 2.86 11.96 -21.29
N ILE A 32 4.09 11.44 -21.19
CA ILE A 32 4.42 10.31 -20.32
C ILE A 32 4.57 10.80 -18.87
N ASN A 33 3.82 10.18 -17.96
CA ASN A 33 3.98 10.37 -16.53
C ASN A 33 5.33 9.83 -16.05
N ASP A 34 5.99 10.56 -15.16
CA ASP A 34 7.23 10.13 -14.54
C ASP A 34 7.01 8.92 -13.62
N SER A 35 7.52 7.77 -14.07
CA SER A 35 7.47 6.51 -13.34
C SER A 35 8.75 6.24 -12.53
N HIS A 36 9.69 7.18 -12.46
CA HIS A 36 10.93 7.00 -11.73
C HIS A 36 10.64 6.75 -10.24
N LYS A 37 11.08 5.59 -9.75
CA LYS A 37 10.90 5.15 -8.35
C LYS A 37 9.45 5.23 -7.86
N ILE A 38 8.47 4.93 -8.75
CA ILE A 38 7.04 5.06 -8.45
C ILE A 38 6.64 4.35 -7.15
N GLY A 39 7.17 3.14 -6.89
CA GLY A 39 6.91 2.41 -5.64
C GLY A 39 7.39 3.15 -4.39
N LYS A 40 8.60 3.74 -4.42
CA LYS A 40 9.13 4.52 -3.28
C LYS A 40 8.32 5.80 -3.04
N ARG A 41 7.92 6.46 -4.12
CA ARG A 41 7.07 7.67 -4.04
C ARG A 41 5.67 7.34 -3.51
N ALA A 42 5.10 6.21 -3.90
CA ALA A 42 3.82 5.72 -3.39
C ALA A 42 3.89 5.43 -1.88
N VAL A 43 4.94 4.74 -1.43
CA VAL A 43 5.16 4.48 0.01
C VAL A 43 5.31 5.78 0.78
N MET A 44 6.11 6.74 0.28
CA MET A 44 6.27 8.05 0.92
C MET A 44 4.93 8.79 1.04
N ALA A 45 4.12 8.81 -0.03
CA ALA A 45 2.81 9.45 0.01
C ALA A 45 1.86 8.77 1.01
N ALA A 46 1.85 7.44 1.09
CA ALA A 46 1.07 6.69 2.07
C ALA A 46 1.52 7.02 3.50
N ASN A 47 2.83 7.10 3.76
CA ASN A 47 3.37 7.41 5.09
C ASN A 47 2.96 8.81 5.56
N ILE A 48 2.99 9.81 4.65
CA ILE A 48 2.53 11.18 4.95
C ILE A 48 1.04 11.18 5.32
N ILE A 49 0.21 10.39 4.62
CA ILE A 49 -1.22 10.27 4.95
C ILE A 49 -1.38 9.62 6.32
N ASN A 50 -0.64 8.55 6.61
CA ASN A 50 -0.68 7.89 7.91
C ASN A 50 -0.35 8.87 9.04
N GLU A 51 0.74 9.64 8.91
CA GLU A 51 1.12 10.67 9.90
C GLU A 51 0.00 11.68 10.11
N ARG A 52 -0.55 12.24 9.02
CA ARG A 52 -1.63 13.23 9.08
C ARG A 52 -2.91 12.69 9.72
N ARG A 53 -3.15 11.39 9.63
CA ARG A 53 -4.32 10.71 10.18
C ARG A 53 -4.06 10.07 11.55
N GLY A 54 -2.82 10.12 12.06
CA GLY A 54 -2.41 9.42 13.27
C GLY A 54 -2.47 7.89 13.15
N TRP A 55 -2.31 7.34 11.94
CA TRP A 55 -2.29 5.90 11.69
C TRP A 55 -0.88 5.33 11.84
N VAL A 56 -0.79 4.08 12.28
CA VAL A 56 0.49 3.36 12.42
C VAL A 56 1.11 3.14 11.05
N GLN A 57 2.44 3.26 10.96
CA GLN A 57 3.16 3.05 9.72
C GLN A 57 3.20 1.58 9.33
N SER A 58 3.11 1.30 8.03
CA SER A 58 3.14 -0.07 7.50
C SER A 58 4.43 -0.81 7.84
N GLU A 59 5.55 -0.10 7.94
CA GLU A 59 6.83 -0.65 8.37
C GLU A 59 6.78 -1.17 9.81
N GLU A 60 6.19 -0.38 10.73
CA GLU A 60 6.05 -0.76 12.13
C GLU A 60 5.12 -1.96 12.31
N ILE A 61 3.97 -1.95 11.61
CA ILE A 61 3.07 -3.10 11.54
C ILE A 61 3.83 -4.35 11.05
N GLY A 62 4.65 -4.20 10.02
CA GLY A 62 5.47 -5.29 9.48
C GLY A 62 6.49 -5.83 10.48
N ILE A 63 7.11 -4.96 11.29
CA ILE A 63 8.02 -5.37 12.38
C ILE A 63 7.26 -6.17 13.43
N GLN A 64 6.11 -5.67 13.89
CA GLN A 64 5.28 -6.33 14.89
C GLN A 64 4.84 -7.73 14.43
N HIS A 65 4.29 -7.84 13.21
CA HIS A 65 3.86 -9.13 12.66
C HIS A 65 5.00 -10.13 12.54
N ARG A 66 6.21 -9.71 12.13
CA ARG A 66 7.38 -10.61 12.07
C ARG A 66 7.77 -11.15 13.44
N GLN A 67 7.70 -10.30 14.47
CA GLN A 67 7.98 -10.72 15.84
C GLN A 67 6.93 -11.72 16.35
N GLU A 68 5.65 -11.44 16.10
CA GLU A 68 4.55 -12.33 16.47
C GLU A 68 4.69 -13.71 15.81
N ILE A 69 4.90 -13.74 14.49
CA ILE A 69 5.11 -14.99 13.73
C ILE A 69 6.31 -15.75 14.29
N THR A 70 7.43 -15.08 14.55
CA THR A 70 8.62 -15.69 15.16
C THR A 70 8.28 -16.35 16.49
N ASN A 71 7.56 -15.65 17.36
CA ASN A 71 7.18 -16.17 18.67
C ASN A 71 6.26 -17.40 18.56
N TYR A 72 5.29 -17.37 17.65
CA TYR A 72 4.43 -18.52 17.38
C TYR A 72 5.22 -19.73 16.87
N CYS A 73 6.14 -19.53 15.93
CA CYS A 73 7.02 -20.59 15.42
C CYS A 73 7.85 -21.21 16.55
N MET A 74 8.47 -20.38 17.41
CA MET A 74 9.26 -20.87 18.53
C MET A 74 8.43 -21.61 19.59
N LYS A 75 7.15 -21.27 19.74
CA LYS A 75 6.24 -21.97 20.66
C LYS A 75 5.89 -23.38 20.17
N ILE A 76 5.78 -23.60 18.86
CA ILE A 76 5.48 -24.92 18.28
C ILE A 76 6.67 -25.89 18.46
N LEU A 77 7.89 -25.37 18.48
CA LEU A 77 9.11 -26.16 18.63
C LEU A 77 9.43 -26.55 20.09
N ARG A 78 8.67 -26.05 21.07
CA ARG A 78 8.81 -26.36 22.50
C ARG A 78 7.80 -27.42 22.91
#